data_AF-A0A8D8CB31-F1
#
_entry.id   AF-A0A8D8CB31-F1
#
_cell.length_a   1.000
_cell.length_b   1.000
_cell.length_c   1.000
_cell.angle_alpha   90.00
_cell.angle_beta   90.00
_cell.angle_gamma   90.00
#
_symmetry.space_group_name_H-M   'P 1'
#
loop_
_entity.id
_entity.type
_entity.pdbx_description
1 polymer ?
#
loop_
_entity_poly.entity_id
_entity_poly.type
_entity_poly.pdbx_seq_one_letter_code
_entity_poly.pdbx_strand_id
1 'polypeptide(L)'
;MTGTLRSIPLIWKFPKRNIFECMILHYLFLKVNGYACFSISGELESGKTRTTAVDRAWFLVCLAVVVTLWTINITVVERPVDVSPLLSIGSRLMWFTCYLTVLFGIVWNFLYRDKVWSLYVNVFKVDQQLLALGANMYYTEMYLAMIGFSLVSFVFMGVLNIGHVLDVGFELWEFSTFLYSNASLMMLVTIYSIAGSLVWLRLWALNSVMEYYFEENSFNYLN
;
A
#
# COMPACT_ATOMS: atom_id res chain seq x y z
N MET A 1 -18.93 17.58 6.79
CA MET A 1 -17.90 17.02 5.86
C MET A 1 -16.96 16.11 6.64
N THR A 2 -16.74 14.89 6.17
CA THR A 2 -15.88 13.89 6.80
C THR A 2 -14.40 14.33 6.75
N GLY A 3 -13.58 13.95 7.75
CA GLY A 3 -12.15 14.29 7.79
C GLY A 3 -11.40 13.85 6.53
N THR A 4 -11.80 12.70 5.95
CA THR A 4 -11.28 12.16 4.69
C THR A 4 -11.45 13.11 3.48
N LEU A 5 -12.58 13.80 3.32
CA LEU A 5 -12.76 14.71 2.18
C LEU A 5 -11.89 15.96 2.32
N ARG A 6 -11.67 16.42 3.56
CA ARG A 6 -10.79 17.57 3.84
C ARG A 6 -9.31 17.26 3.61
N SER A 7 -8.92 15.97 3.61
CA SER A 7 -7.53 15.58 3.39
C SER A 7 -7.17 15.38 1.92
N ILE A 8 -8.14 15.28 1.00
CA ILE A 8 -7.89 15.10 -0.45
C ILE A 8 -7.01 16.21 -1.03
N PRO A 9 -7.22 17.52 -0.74
CA PRO A 9 -6.36 18.58 -1.27
C PRO A 9 -4.89 18.44 -0.86
N LEU A 10 -4.60 17.75 0.26
CA LEU A 10 -3.23 17.54 0.73
C LEU A 10 -2.41 16.68 -0.24
N ILE A 11 -3.05 15.85 -1.07
CA ILE A 11 -2.39 15.05 -2.12
C ILE A 11 -1.60 15.95 -3.07
N TRP A 12 -2.17 17.09 -3.44
CA TRP A 12 -1.61 18.05 -4.40
C TRP A 12 -0.83 19.19 -3.75
N LYS A 13 -0.79 19.22 -2.41
CA LYS A 13 -0.01 20.22 -1.68
C LYS A 13 1.48 19.90 -1.79
N PHE A 14 2.26 20.90 -2.21
CA PHE A 14 3.72 20.88 -2.25
C PHE A 14 4.28 22.20 -1.68
N PRO A 15 5.43 22.17 -0.98
CA PRO A 15 6.18 20.99 -0.55
C PRO A 15 5.44 20.21 0.55
N LYS A 16 5.72 18.91 0.66
CA LYS A 16 5.19 18.05 1.72
C LYS A 16 5.86 18.41 3.04
N ARG A 17 5.06 18.59 4.09
CA ARG A 17 5.55 19.04 5.41
C ARG A 17 5.64 17.93 6.45
N ASN A 18 4.86 16.86 6.29
CA ASN A 18 4.86 15.73 7.20
C ASN A 18 4.42 14.46 6.49
N ILE A 19 4.59 13.32 7.19
CA ILE A 19 4.26 12.01 6.65
C ILE A 19 2.76 11.84 6.35
N PHE A 20 1.86 12.51 7.08
CA PHE A 20 0.43 12.41 6.84
C PHE A 20 0.05 12.95 5.47
N GLU A 21 0.61 14.09 5.05
CA GLU A 21 0.40 14.66 3.70
C GLU A 21 0.88 13.73 2.57
N CYS A 22 1.83 12.84 2.86
CA CYS A 22 2.32 11.83 1.92
C CYS A 22 1.42 10.58 1.92
N MET A 23 0.92 10.17 3.09
CA MET A 23 0.19 8.91 3.26
C MET A 23 -1.30 9.00 2.92
N ILE A 24 -1.88 10.19 2.72
CA ILE A 24 -3.30 10.31 2.30
C ILE A 24 -3.56 9.57 1.00
N LEU A 25 -2.71 9.72 -0.01
CA LEU A 25 -2.88 9.04 -1.29
C LEU A 25 -2.87 7.51 -1.11
N HIS A 26 -1.94 7.00 -0.32
CA HIS A 26 -1.86 5.59 -0.01
C HIS A 26 -3.09 5.10 0.77
N TYR A 27 -3.55 5.85 1.78
CA TYR A 27 -4.78 5.55 2.52
C TYR A 27 -6.00 5.47 1.60
N LEU A 28 -6.16 6.41 0.66
CA LEU A 28 -7.26 6.39 -0.30
C LEU A 28 -7.16 5.17 -1.23
N PHE A 29 -5.95 4.82 -1.67
CA PHE A 29 -5.72 3.62 -2.47
C PHE A 29 -6.12 2.35 -1.70
N LEU A 30 -5.69 2.21 -0.44
CA LEU A 30 -6.12 1.11 0.43
C LEU A 30 -7.64 1.11 0.63
N LYS A 31 -8.27 2.28 0.75
CA LYS A 31 -9.72 2.41 0.95
C LYS A 31 -10.51 1.94 -0.26
N VAL A 32 -10.15 2.40 -1.46
CA VAL A 32 -10.80 1.97 -2.72
C VAL A 32 -10.66 0.47 -2.91
N ASN A 33 -9.55 -0.13 -2.51
CA ASN A 33 -9.34 -1.58 -2.62
C ASN A 33 -9.96 -2.41 -1.48
N GLY A 34 -10.64 -1.79 -0.52
CA GLY A 34 -11.30 -2.50 0.58
C GLY A 34 -10.41 -2.77 1.80
N TYR A 35 -9.13 -2.42 1.75
CA TYR A 35 -8.17 -2.62 2.83
C TYR A 35 -8.32 -1.58 3.95
N ALA A 36 -8.63 -0.33 3.62
CA ALA A 36 -8.84 0.73 4.61
C ALA A 36 -10.30 1.17 4.68
N CYS A 37 -11.19 0.22 4.97
CA CYS A 37 -12.63 0.46 5.15
C CYS A 37 -12.94 1.13 6.50
N PHE A 38 -12.35 2.30 6.71
CA PHE A 38 -12.62 3.20 7.81
C PHE A 38 -12.43 4.64 7.33
N SER A 39 -12.93 5.59 8.09
CA SER A 39 -12.85 7.02 7.82
C SER A 39 -12.09 7.70 8.95
N ILE A 40 -11.32 8.73 8.63
CA ILE A 40 -10.60 9.51 9.63
C ILE A 40 -11.59 10.43 10.36
N SER A 41 -11.60 10.39 11.68
CA SER A 41 -12.51 11.16 12.52
C SER A 41 -11.73 12.21 13.33
N GLY A 42 -11.65 13.43 12.81
CA GLY A 42 -10.92 14.53 13.44
C GLY A 42 -9.65 14.88 12.65
N GLU A 43 -8.66 15.42 13.35
CA GLU A 43 -7.35 15.75 12.77
C GLU A 43 -6.56 14.49 12.44
N LEU A 44 -5.76 14.53 11.37
CA LEU A 44 -5.00 13.37 10.87
C LEU A 44 -4.07 12.79 11.95
N GLU A 45 -3.40 13.68 12.68
CA GLU A 45 -2.42 13.37 13.72
C GLU A 45 -3.05 12.76 14.98
N SER A 46 -4.36 12.98 15.19
CA SER A 46 -5.07 12.51 16.38
C SER A 46 -5.22 10.99 16.44
N GLY A 47 -4.99 10.30 15.33
CA GLY A 47 -5.09 8.85 15.27
C GLY A 47 -6.53 8.30 15.26
N LYS A 48 -7.54 9.16 15.39
CA LYS A 48 -8.92 8.74 15.60
C LYS A 48 -9.54 8.29 14.28
N THR A 49 -10.04 7.04 14.27
CA THR A 49 -10.78 6.49 13.14
C THR A 49 -12.24 6.22 13.51
N ARG A 50 -13.11 6.16 12.50
CA ARG A 50 -14.49 5.73 12.64
C ARG A 50 -14.89 4.84 11.46
N THR A 51 -15.77 3.89 11.69
CA THR A 51 -16.34 3.08 10.62
C THR A 51 -17.76 3.56 10.33
N THR A 52 -17.99 4.10 9.14
CA THR A 52 -19.31 4.55 8.70
C THR A 52 -20.11 3.39 8.08
N ALA A 53 -21.41 3.57 7.86
CA ALA A 53 -22.22 2.58 7.14
C ALA A 53 -21.69 2.33 5.71
N VAL A 54 -21.22 3.37 5.03
CA VAL A 54 -20.58 3.27 3.71
C VAL A 54 -19.32 2.43 3.77
N ASP A 55 -18.49 2.60 4.81
CA ASP A 55 -17.27 1.81 4.99
C ASP A 55 -17.58 0.31 5.20
N ARG A 56 -18.65 -0.01 5.93
CA ARG A 56 -19.09 -1.40 6.13
C ARG A 56 -19.64 -2.02 4.84
N ALA A 57 -20.46 -1.27 4.11
CA ALA A 57 -21.01 -1.72 2.83
C ALA A 57 -19.88 -1.95 1.81
N TRP A 58 -18.92 -1.03 1.72
CA TRP A 58 -17.78 -1.16 0.83
C TRP A 58 -16.90 -2.36 1.20
N PHE A 59 -16.63 -2.56 2.48
CA PHE A 59 -15.93 -3.76 2.98
C PHE A 59 -16.61 -5.05 2.53
N LEU A 60 -17.93 -5.15 2.70
CA LEU A 60 -18.70 -6.34 2.31
C LEU A 60 -18.68 -6.56 0.79
N VAL A 61 -18.77 -5.50 0.00
CA VAL A 61 -18.68 -5.58 -1.47
C VAL A 61 -17.30 -6.08 -1.89
N CYS A 62 -16.22 -5.46 -1.38
CA CYS A 62 -14.87 -5.91 -1.67
C CYS A 62 -14.67 -7.36 -1.26
N LEU A 63 -15.07 -7.74 -0.04
CA LEU A 63 -14.96 -9.10 0.47
C LEU A 63 -15.71 -10.10 -0.41
N ALA A 64 -16.95 -9.79 -0.81
CA ALA A 64 -17.75 -10.64 -1.69
C ALA A 64 -17.08 -10.83 -3.06
N VAL A 65 -16.53 -9.76 -3.65
CA VAL A 65 -15.77 -9.84 -4.91
C VAL A 65 -14.55 -10.74 -4.76
N VAL A 66 -13.75 -10.57 -3.71
CA VAL A 66 -12.54 -11.37 -3.48
C VAL A 66 -12.89 -12.85 -3.34
N VAL A 67 -13.87 -13.17 -2.49
CA VAL A 67 -14.30 -14.55 -2.24
C VAL A 67 -14.85 -15.17 -3.52
N THR A 68 -15.66 -14.43 -4.28
CA THR A 68 -16.25 -14.92 -5.54
C THR A 68 -15.16 -15.23 -6.57
N LEU A 69 -14.23 -14.31 -6.79
CA LEU A 69 -13.12 -14.51 -7.73
C LEU A 69 -12.21 -15.66 -7.29
N TRP A 70 -11.94 -15.79 -5.99
CA TRP A 70 -11.17 -16.90 -5.44
C TRP A 70 -11.87 -18.25 -5.64
N THR A 71 -13.18 -18.34 -5.35
CA THR A 71 -13.96 -19.56 -5.58
C THR A 71 -14.00 -19.94 -7.06
N ILE A 72 -14.23 -18.98 -7.95
CA ILE A 72 -14.23 -19.21 -9.40
C ILE A 72 -12.86 -19.72 -9.87
N ASN A 73 -11.76 -19.10 -9.42
CA ASN A 73 -10.41 -19.50 -9.79
C ASN A 73 -10.11 -20.96 -9.39
N ILE A 74 -10.56 -21.38 -8.21
CA ILE A 74 -10.36 -22.76 -7.73
C ILE A 74 -11.26 -23.77 -8.46
N THR A 75 -12.52 -23.41 -8.72
CA THR A 75 -13.57 -24.38 -9.09
C THR A 75 -13.90 -24.44 -10.58
N VAL A 76 -13.70 -23.35 -11.33
CA VAL A 76 -14.20 -23.22 -12.71
C VAL A 76 -13.08 -23.13 -13.73
N VAL A 77 -11.93 -22.53 -13.39
CA VAL A 77 -10.84 -22.34 -14.36
C VAL A 77 -10.24 -23.70 -14.71
N GLU A 78 -10.53 -24.18 -15.91
CA GLU A 78 -10.02 -25.42 -16.45
C GLU A 78 -8.55 -25.28 -16.87
N ARG A 79 -7.90 -26.43 -17.08
CA ARG A 79 -6.48 -26.47 -17.42
C ARG A 79 -6.32 -26.23 -18.93
N PRO A 80 -5.52 -25.25 -19.38
CA PRO A 80 -5.19 -25.16 -20.78
C PRO A 80 -4.45 -26.44 -21.22
N VAL A 81 -4.93 -27.02 -22.33
CA VAL A 81 -4.57 -28.37 -22.79
C VAL A 81 -3.08 -28.53 -23.06
N ASP A 82 -2.39 -27.44 -23.41
CA ASP A 82 -1.01 -27.44 -23.89
C ASP A 82 0.06 -27.07 -22.84
N VAL A 83 -0.31 -26.96 -21.55
CA VAL A 83 0.62 -26.52 -20.50
C VAL A 83 1.09 -27.67 -19.61
N SER A 84 2.40 -27.69 -19.31
CA SER A 84 3.00 -28.72 -18.45
C SER A 84 2.26 -28.82 -17.10
N PRO A 85 2.05 -30.04 -16.57
CA PRO A 85 1.29 -30.23 -15.32
C PRO A 85 1.89 -29.46 -14.14
N LEU A 86 3.22 -29.38 -14.07
CA LEU A 86 3.92 -28.67 -13.01
C LEU A 86 3.68 -27.16 -13.06
N LEU A 87 3.73 -26.55 -14.26
CA LEU A 87 3.49 -25.12 -14.42
C LEU A 87 2.02 -24.76 -14.12
N SER A 88 1.08 -25.65 -14.47
CA SER A 88 -0.33 -25.48 -14.13
C SER A 88 -0.59 -25.55 -12.63
N ILE A 89 0.02 -26.51 -11.92
CA ILE A 89 -0.08 -26.60 -10.45
C ILE A 89 0.58 -25.38 -9.79
N GLY A 90 1.77 -25.01 -10.24
CA GLY A 90 2.53 -23.87 -9.69
C GLY A 90 1.79 -22.54 -9.84
N SER A 91 1.22 -22.28 -11.01
CA SER A 91 0.39 -21.09 -11.22
C SER A 91 -0.82 -21.10 -10.30
N ARG A 92 -1.63 -22.18 -10.25
CA ARG A 92 -2.80 -22.28 -9.35
C ARG A 92 -2.46 -22.04 -7.88
N LEU A 93 -1.34 -22.59 -7.40
CA LEU A 93 -0.86 -22.34 -6.03
C LEU A 93 -0.50 -20.88 -5.81
N MET A 94 0.14 -20.22 -6.78
CA MET A 94 0.43 -18.79 -6.74
C MET A 94 -0.86 -17.94 -6.69
N TRP A 95 -1.84 -18.23 -7.54
CA TRP A 95 -3.15 -17.55 -7.51
C TRP A 95 -3.82 -17.75 -6.15
N PHE A 96 -3.86 -18.98 -5.65
CA PHE A 96 -4.43 -19.33 -4.35
C PHE A 96 -3.81 -18.50 -3.21
N THR A 97 -2.48 -18.43 -3.14
CA THR A 97 -1.79 -17.68 -2.09
C THR A 97 -2.01 -16.17 -2.23
N CYS A 98 -2.01 -15.61 -3.45
CA CYS A 98 -2.33 -14.20 -3.68
C CYS A 98 -3.73 -13.83 -3.16
N TYR A 99 -4.77 -14.59 -3.54
CA TYR A 99 -6.14 -14.36 -3.07
C TYR A 99 -6.25 -14.53 -1.54
N LEU A 100 -5.61 -15.53 -0.97
CA LEU A 100 -5.62 -15.76 0.47
C LEU A 100 -4.97 -14.59 1.23
N THR A 101 -3.85 -14.08 0.75
CA THR A 101 -3.18 -12.90 1.34
C THR A 101 -4.07 -11.66 1.26
N VAL A 102 -4.80 -11.49 0.16
CA VAL A 102 -5.74 -10.37 0.00
C VAL A 102 -6.92 -10.48 0.96
N LEU A 103 -7.53 -11.65 1.05
CA LEU A 103 -8.61 -11.93 2.01
C LEU A 103 -8.16 -11.65 3.44
N PHE A 104 -7.00 -12.19 3.83
CA PHE A 104 -6.42 -11.94 5.14
C PHE A 104 -6.17 -10.44 5.35
N GLY A 105 -5.59 -9.76 4.36
CA GLY A 105 -5.32 -8.33 4.41
C GLY A 105 -6.58 -7.48 4.61
N ILE A 106 -7.64 -7.72 3.84
CA ILE A 106 -8.91 -6.99 3.93
C ILE A 106 -9.57 -7.23 5.30
N VAL A 107 -9.67 -8.49 5.74
CA VAL A 107 -10.28 -8.84 7.03
C VAL A 107 -9.47 -8.28 8.20
N TRP A 108 -8.15 -8.47 8.18
CA TRP A 108 -7.25 -7.99 9.23
C TRP A 108 -7.33 -6.48 9.38
N ASN A 109 -7.21 -5.73 8.27
CA ASN A 109 -7.24 -4.28 8.34
C ASN A 109 -8.62 -3.73 8.78
N PHE A 110 -9.72 -4.43 8.48
CA PHE A 110 -11.04 -4.04 8.98
C PHE A 110 -11.17 -4.26 10.50
N LEU A 111 -10.73 -5.42 11.00
CA LEU A 111 -10.76 -5.76 12.42
C LEU A 111 -9.80 -4.90 13.26
N TYR A 112 -8.60 -4.63 12.73
CA TYR A 112 -7.51 -3.93 13.43
C TYR A 112 -7.23 -2.53 12.89
N ARG A 113 -8.22 -1.88 12.26
CA ARG A 113 -8.13 -0.53 11.67
C ARG A 113 -7.46 0.52 12.56
N ASP A 114 -7.75 0.51 13.86
CA ASP A 114 -7.17 1.47 14.81
C ASP A 114 -5.66 1.26 14.93
N LYS A 115 -5.19 0.00 14.87
CA LYS A 115 -3.75 -0.31 14.84
C LYS A 115 -3.12 0.16 13.53
N VAL A 116 -3.78 -0.04 12.40
CA VAL A 116 -3.28 0.38 11.07
C VAL A 116 -3.02 1.89 11.06
N TRP A 117 -3.99 2.69 11.50
CA TRP A 117 -3.80 4.14 11.53
C TRP A 117 -2.80 4.58 12.60
N SER A 118 -2.74 3.88 13.75
CA SER A 118 -1.76 4.16 14.79
C SER A 118 -0.30 4.00 14.32
N LEU A 119 -0.03 3.18 13.30
CA LEU A 119 1.30 3.09 12.69
C LEU A 119 1.74 4.44 12.11
N TYR A 120 0.88 5.11 11.35
CA TYR A 120 1.21 6.44 10.80
C TYR A 120 1.43 7.48 11.90
N VAL A 121 0.68 7.39 13.00
CA VAL A 121 0.86 8.27 14.17
C VAL A 121 2.21 8.02 14.85
N ASN A 122 2.60 6.76 15.04
CA ASN A 122 3.89 6.43 15.66
C ASN A 122 5.06 6.84 14.78
N VAL A 123 4.94 6.63 13.47
CA VAL A 123 5.88 7.11 12.46
C VAL A 123 6.03 8.63 12.52
N PHE A 124 4.93 9.37 12.60
CA PHE A 124 4.97 10.83 12.76
C PHE A 124 5.68 11.25 14.05
N LYS A 125 5.49 10.55 15.17
CA LYS A 125 6.21 10.83 16.42
C LYS A 125 7.73 10.65 16.27
N VAL A 126 8.15 9.56 15.62
CA VAL A 126 9.58 9.32 15.33
C VAL A 126 10.14 10.42 14.44
N ASP A 127 9.38 10.86 13.44
CA ASP A 127 9.80 11.98 12.58
C ASP A 127 10.01 13.27 13.36
N GLN A 128 9.12 13.60 14.31
CA GLN A 128 9.29 14.78 15.16
C GLN A 128 10.57 14.69 16.00
N GLN A 129 10.92 13.50 16.49
CA GLN A 129 12.16 13.28 17.22
C GLN A 129 13.39 13.47 16.33
N LEU A 130 13.37 12.93 15.10
CA LEU A 130 14.46 13.09 14.13
C LEU A 130 14.61 14.54 13.69
N LEU A 131 13.50 15.25 13.42
CA LEU A 131 13.51 16.67 13.10
C LEU A 131 14.08 17.52 14.23
N ALA A 132 13.77 17.19 15.49
CA ALA A 132 14.35 17.85 16.65
C ALA A 132 15.87 17.66 16.78
N LEU A 133 16.40 16.56 16.22
CA LEU A 133 17.84 16.30 16.09
C LEU A 133 18.45 16.93 14.82
N GLY A 134 17.70 17.73 14.07
CA GLY A 134 18.17 18.39 12.84
C GLY A 134 18.12 17.52 11.59
N ALA A 135 17.51 16.33 11.64
CA ALA A 135 17.38 15.48 10.46
C ALA A 135 16.51 16.16 9.38
N ASN A 136 16.92 16.04 8.12
CA ASN A 136 16.05 16.37 6.99
C ASN A 136 15.27 15.12 6.57
N MET A 137 13.93 15.21 6.59
CA MET A 137 13.06 14.06 6.35
C MET A 137 12.63 13.91 4.88
N TYR A 138 13.02 14.82 3.97
CA TYR A 138 12.81 14.70 2.50
C TYR A 138 11.41 14.23 2.08
N TYR A 139 10.36 14.72 2.75
CA TYR A 139 9.00 14.21 2.56
C TYR A 139 8.48 14.30 1.13
N THR A 140 8.89 15.33 0.39
CA THR A 140 8.43 15.57 -0.98
C THR A 140 9.02 14.52 -1.91
N GLU A 141 10.32 14.28 -1.80
CA GLU A 141 11.08 13.30 -2.57
C GLU A 141 10.53 11.90 -2.31
N MET A 142 10.25 11.56 -1.04
CA MET A 142 9.63 10.29 -0.68
C MET A 142 8.25 10.12 -1.30
N TYR A 143 7.43 11.17 -1.27
CA TYR A 143 6.10 11.13 -1.87
C TYR A 143 6.17 10.94 -3.40
N LEU A 144 7.09 11.62 -4.06
CA LEU A 144 7.34 11.48 -5.50
C LEU A 144 7.88 10.08 -5.84
N ALA A 145 8.80 9.54 -5.04
CA ALA A 145 9.31 8.18 -5.21
C ALA A 145 8.20 7.13 -5.06
N MET A 146 7.32 7.28 -4.07
CA MET A 146 6.16 6.41 -3.89
C MET A 146 5.23 6.45 -5.10
N ILE A 147 4.92 7.65 -5.62
CA ILE A 147 4.11 7.81 -6.83
C ILE A 147 4.81 7.17 -8.04
N GLY A 148 6.09 7.48 -8.25
CA GLY A 148 6.86 6.97 -9.38
C GLY A 148 6.93 5.45 -9.39
N PHE A 149 7.23 4.83 -8.25
CA PHE A 149 7.25 3.37 -8.12
C PHE A 149 5.87 2.75 -8.40
N SER A 150 4.80 3.35 -7.84
CA SER A 150 3.43 2.90 -8.08
C SER A 150 3.03 3.01 -9.56
N LEU A 151 3.44 4.09 -10.25
CA LEU A 151 3.20 4.28 -11.68
C LEU A 151 3.93 3.25 -12.53
N VAL A 152 5.21 2.97 -12.25
CA VAL A 152 5.98 1.95 -12.96
C VAL A 152 5.32 0.58 -12.81
N SER A 153 4.93 0.21 -11.59
CA SER A 153 4.21 -1.03 -11.34
C SER A 153 2.87 -1.08 -12.07
N PHE A 154 2.11 0.03 -12.08
CA PHE A 154 0.84 0.12 -12.81
C PHE A 154 1.02 -0.05 -14.33
N VAL A 155 2.03 0.61 -14.92
CA VAL A 155 2.35 0.48 -16.35
C VAL A 155 2.76 -0.95 -16.69
N PHE A 156 3.64 -1.56 -15.89
CA PHE A 156 4.07 -2.94 -16.09
C PHE A 156 2.89 -3.91 -16.07
N MET A 157 1.98 -3.73 -15.10
CA MET A 157 0.75 -4.53 -15.06
C MET A 157 -0.17 -4.26 -16.25
N GLY A 158 -0.29 -3.01 -16.69
CA GLY A 158 -1.03 -2.67 -17.90
C GLY A 158 -0.50 -3.43 -19.13
N VAL A 159 0.82 -3.45 -19.31
CA VAL A 159 1.49 -4.19 -20.40
C VAL A 159 1.20 -5.69 -20.30
N LEU A 160 1.28 -6.29 -19.10
CA LEU A 160 0.96 -7.71 -18.91
C LEU A 160 -0.51 -8.02 -19.24
N ASN A 161 -1.45 -7.17 -18.82
CA ASN A 161 -2.87 -7.34 -19.12
C ASN A 161 -3.15 -7.21 -20.62
N ILE A 162 -2.54 -6.22 -21.29
CA ILE A 162 -2.68 -6.04 -22.75
C ILE A 162 -2.09 -7.24 -23.48
N GLY A 163 -0.89 -7.69 -23.10
CA GLY A 163 -0.25 -8.86 -23.69
C GLY A 163 -1.12 -10.13 -23.56
N HIS A 164 -1.69 -10.35 -22.37
CA HIS A 164 -2.60 -11.49 -22.15
C HIS A 164 -3.84 -11.43 -23.05
N VAL A 165 -4.47 -10.26 -23.18
CA VAL A 165 -5.64 -10.08 -24.07
C VAL A 165 -5.28 -10.28 -25.55
N LEU A 166 -4.08 -9.87 -25.97
CA LEU A 166 -3.62 -10.04 -27.35
C LEU A 166 -3.31 -11.51 -27.68
N ASP A 167 -2.77 -12.28 -26.74
CA ASP A 167 -2.42 -13.68 -26.95
C ASP A 167 -3.62 -14.63 -26.84
N VAL A 168 -4.51 -14.41 -25.87
CA VAL A 168 -5.60 -15.35 -25.53
C VAL A 168 -6.97 -14.90 -26.06
N GLY A 169 -7.10 -13.62 -26.42
CA GLY A 169 -8.40 -13.00 -26.71
C GLY A 169 -9.06 -12.44 -25.44
N PHE A 170 -10.13 -11.67 -25.62
CA PHE A 170 -10.85 -11.07 -24.49
C PHE A 170 -11.98 -11.99 -24.02
N GLU A 171 -11.71 -12.80 -22.99
CA GLU A 171 -12.74 -13.39 -22.15
C GLU A 171 -12.82 -12.60 -20.84
N LEU A 172 -13.97 -11.98 -20.56
CA LEU A 172 -14.14 -11.09 -19.39
C LEU A 172 -13.84 -11.80 -18.06
N TRP A 173 -13.95 -13.13 -17.99
CA TRP A 173 -13.77 -13.94 -16.78
C TRP A 173 -12.29 -14.18 -16.50
N GLU A 174 -11.54 -14.62 -17.50
CA GLU A 174 -10.08 -14.76 -17.43
C GLU A 174 -9.42 -13.40 -17.22
N PHE A 175 -9.87 -12.39 -17.97
CA PHE A 175 -9.41 -11.02 -17.81
C PHE A 175 -9.66 -10.48 -16.40
N SER A 176 -10.85 -10.68 -15.82
CA SER A 176 -11.16 -10.22 -14.47
C SER A 176 -10.30 -10.91 -13.42
N THR A 177 -10.07 -12.21 -13.57
CA THR A 177 -9.22 -13.00 -12.67
C THR A 177 -7.77 -12.54 -12.75
N PHE A 178 -7.25 -12.36 -13.97
CA PHE A 178 -5.89 -11.92 -14.25
C PHE A 178 -5.65 -10.49 -13.76
N LEU A 179 -6.56 -9.57 -14.06
CA LEU A 179 -6.53 -8.18 -13.60
C LEU A 179 -6.53 -8.11 -12.07
N TYR A 180 -7.40 -8.89 -11.41
CA TYR A 180 -7.54 -8.84 -9.96
C TYR A 180 -6.29 -9.34 -9.23
N SER A 181 -5.67 -10.42 -9.66
CA SER A 181 -4.44 -10.89 -9.01
C SER A 181 -3.25 -10.01 -9.28
N ASN A 182 -3.19 -9.41 -10.47
CA ASN A 182 -2.19 -8.39 -10.75
C ASN A 182 -2.41 -7.18 -9.83
N ALA A 183 -3.64 -6.68 -9.70
CA ALA A 183 -3.95 -5.59 -8.76
C ALA A 183 -3.59 -5.96 -7.31
N SER A 184 -3.85 -7.20 -6.91
CA SER A 184 -3.50 -7.75 -5.60
C SER A 184 -2.00 -7.81 -5.36
N LEU A 185 -1.22 -8.29 -6.34
CA LEU A 185 0.25 -8.31 -6.29
C LEU A 185 0.82 -6.90 -6.25
N MET A 186 0.29 -5.99 -7.07
CA MET A 186 0.70 -4.59 -7.11
C MET A 186 0.45 -3.92 -5.76
N MET A 187 -0.66 -4.23 -5.11
CA MET A 187 -0.99 -3.73 -3.77
C MET A 187 -0.08 -4.31 -2.70
N LEU A 188 0.25 -5.60 -2.76
CA LEU A 188 1.23 -6.20 -1.87
C LEU A 188 2.59 -5.51 -2.00
N VAL A 189 3.07 -5.35 -3.23
CA VAL A 189 4.31 -4.64 -3.56
C VAL A 189 4.27 -3.18 -3.09
N THR A 190 3.15 -2.47 -3.27
CA THR A 190 2.97 -1.10 -2.79
C THR A 190 3.02 -1.01 -1.27
N ILE A 191 2.36 -1.92 -0.55
CA ILE A 191 2.37 -1.97 0.92
C ILE A 191 3.78 -2.26 1.43
N TYR A 192 4.47 -3.24 0.86
CA TYR A 192 5.86 -3.58 1.24
C TYR A 192 6.83 -2.46 0.93
N SER A 193 6.72 -1.81 -0.24
CA SER A 193 7.57 -0.68 -0.60
C SER A 193 7.34 0.51 0.33
N ILE A 194 6.09 0.80 0.70
CA ILE A 194 5.78 1.88 1.64
C ILE A 194 6.29 1.51 3.04
N ALA A 195 5.96 0.34 3.57
CA ALA A 195 6.44 -0.10 4.89
C ALA A 195 7.98 -0.14 4.96
N GLY A 196 8.63 -0.66 3.93
CA GLY A 196 10.08 -0.71 3.80
C GLY A 196 10.70 0.69 3.73
N SER A 197 10.13 1.59 2.91
CA SER A 197 10.57 2.98 2.84
C SER A 197 10.40 3.72 4.17
N LEU A 198 9.31 3.44 4.90
CA LEU A 198 9.06 4.06 6.21
C LEU A 198 10.17 3.70 7.21
N VAL A 199 10.63 2.45 7.24
CA VAL A 199 11.69 2.03 8.17
C VAL A 199 13.06 2.47 7.67
N TRP A 200 13.41 2.13 6.43
CA TRP A 200 14.75 2.35 5.87
C TRP A 200 15.15 3.82 5.89
N LEU A 201 14.23 4.72 5.49
CA LEU A 201 14.55 6.15 5.38
C LEU A 201 14.76 6.82 6.73
N ARG A 202 14.09 6.34 7.77
CA ARG A 202 14.29 6.83 9.14
C ARG A 202 15.59 6.33 9.74
N LEU A 203 15.98 5.09 9.43
CA LEU A 203 17.30 4.58 9.76
C LEU A 203 18.39 5.38 9.06
N TRP A 204 18.20 5.72 7.78
CA TRP A 204 19.13 6.56 7.04
C TRP A 204 19.22 7.98 7.60
N ALA A 205 18.09 8.62 7.89
CA ALA A 205 18.05 9.94 8.52
C ALA A 205 18.72 9.92 9.91
N LEU A 206 18.43 8.91 10.73
CA LEU A 206 19.11 8.71 12.01
C LEU A 206 20.62 8.53 11.84
N ASN A 207 21.05 7.73 10.86
CA ASN A 207 22.47 7.51 10.59
C ASN A 207 23.17 8.81 10.18
N SER A 208 22.56 9.62 9.31
CA SER A 208 23.13 10.93 8.92
C SER A 208 23.27 11.90 10.09
N VAL A 209 22.32 11.87 11.03
CA VAL A 209 22.39 12.67 12.25
C VAL A 209 23.51 12.17 13.17
N MET A 210 23.60 10.85 13.35
CA MET A 210 24.66 10.24 14.17
C MET A 210 26.05 10.52 13.59
N GLU A 211 26.23 10.38 12.27
CA GLU A 211 27.48 10.73 11.58
C GLU A 211 27.89 12.17 11.83
N TYR A 212 26.96 13.13 11.68
CA TYR A 212 27.22 14.53 11.98
C TYR A 212 27.69 14.76 13.43
N TYR A 213 27.00 14.17 14.41
CA TYR A 213 27.39 14.29 15.83
C TYR A 213 28.72 13.60 16.14
N PHE A 214 29.07 12.51 15.47
CA PHE A 214 30.37 11.85 15.65
C PHE A 214 31.51 12.65 15.03
N GLU A 215 31.31 13.24 13.85
CA GLU A 215 32.29 14.13 13.22
C GLU A 215 32.52 15.40 14.04
N GLU A 216 31.46 16.03 14.55
CA GLU A 216 31.56 17.24 15.38
C GLU A 216 32.25 16.96 16.73
N ASN A 217 31.92 15.84 17.39
CA ASN A 217 32.54 15.48 18.66
C ASN A 217 33.98 14.98 18.50
N SER A 218 34.31 14.25 17.43
CA SER A 218 35.71 13.85 17.17
C SER A 218 36.63 15.04 16.89
N PHE A 219 36.11 16.11 16.28
CA PHE A 219 36.83 17.38 16.13
C PHE A 219 37.10 18.10 17.47
N ASN A 220 36.18 17.98 18.44
CA ASN A 220 36.33 18.59 19.77
C ASN A 220 37.32 17.87 20.70
N TYR A 221 37.72 16.62 20.39
CA TYR A 221 38.75 15.89 21.14
C TYR A 221 40.17 16.04 20.55
N LEU A 222 40.31 16.66 19.38
CA LEU A 222 41.59 16.85 18.68
C LEU A 222 42.13 18.29 18.74
N ASN A 223 41.41 19.20 19.40
CA ASN A 223 41.85 20.56 19.74
C ASN A 223 41.96 20.73 21.26
#